data_AF-A0A4S8PZJ8-F1
#
_entry.id   AF-A0A4S8PZJ8-F1
#
_cell.length_a   1.000
_cell.length_b   1.000
_cell.length_c   1.000
_cell.angle_alpha   90.00
_cell.angle_beta   90.00
_cell.angle_gamma   90.00
#
_symmetry.space_group_name_H-M   'P 1'
#
loop_
_entity.id
_entity.type
_entity.pdbx_description
1 polymer ?
#
loop_
_entity_poly.entity_id
_entity_poly.type
_entity_poly.pdbx_seq_one_letter_code
_entity_poly.pdbx_strand_id
1 'polypeptide(L)'
;MATTDMPPFVTEIDGADLAAQIEALTVAEEADAGYDRSLFPHWRDDDDNGCDARDDVLVAQDLSGNLTAGDCGETMSGEWMSMYDGETVTESGDLDIDHFVPLKEAWGSGAGDWTTEDRQAYANSLEQPWHLVAVTASSNRSKSDKDPADWMPTDETVWCAYIWAWTQVKTEWDLSVDEAEQAALLEYAAAC
;
A
#
# COMPACT_ATOMS: atom_id res chain seq x y z
N MET A 1 3.66 1.62 23.81
CA MET A 1 3.06 2.44 22.75
C MET A 1 3.65 1.90 21.48
N ALA A 2 2.81 1.30 20.63
CA ALA A 2 3.26 0.49 19.51
C ALA A 2 4.24 1.28 18.65
N THR A 3 5.46 0.75 18.49
CA THR A 3 6.27 1.03 17.32
C THR A 3 5.55 0.32 16.19
N THR A 4 4.58 0.98 15.57
CA THR A 4 4.02 0.48 14.33
C THR A 4 5.15 0.66 13.32
N ASP A 5 5.85 -0.42 13.00
CA ASP A 5 6.94 -0.38 12.04
C ASP A 5 6.39 0.22 10.73
N MET A 6 6.94 1.36 10.33
CA MET A 6 6.67 1.95 9.02
C MET A 6 7.42 1.13 7.95
N PRO A 7 6.99 1.17 6.68
CA PRO A 7 7.79 0.65 5.58
C PRO A 7 9.23 1.22 5.57
N PRO A 8 10.26 0.43 5.22
CA PRO A 8 10.21 -1.02 4.98
C PRO A 8 10.04 -1.77 6.31
N PHE A 9 8.97 -2.56 6.43
CA PHE A 9 8.65 -3.28 7.67
C PHE A 9 9.82 -4.18 8.08
N VAL A 10 10.24 -4.09 9.34
CA VAL A 10 11.33 -4.89 9.91
C VAL A 10 10.82 -6.06 10.77
N THR A 11 9.50 -6.29 10.77
CA THR A 11 8.89 -7.38 11.52
C THR A 11 9.14 -8.73 10.86
N GLU A 12 9.43 -9.74 11.67
CA GLU A 12 9.42 -11.14 11.24
C GLU A 12 7.97 -11.54 10.94
N ILE A 13 7.76 -12.14 9.77
CA ILE A 13 6.45 -12.63 9.32
C ILE A 13 6.49 -14.16 9.38
N ASP A 14 5.63 -14.75 10.22
CA ASP A 14 5.46 -16.21 10.24
C ASP A 14 4.64 -16.66 9.03
N GLY A 15 5.25 -17.46 8.15
CA GLY A 15 4.63 -17.90 6.91
C GLY A 15 3.37 -18.75 7.10
N ALA A 16 3.29 -19.53 8.19
CA ALA A 16 2.12 -20.36 8.46
C ALA A 16 0.93 -19.53 8.95
N ASP A 17 1.17 -18.56 9.84
CA ASP A 17 0.15 -17.61 10.29
C ASP A 17 -0.32 -16.70 9.14
N LEU A 18 0.58 -16.30 8.24
CA LEU A 18 0.22 -15.53 7.05
C LEU A 18 -0.62 -16.38 6.07
N ALA A 19 -0.21 -17.62 5.81
CA ALA A 19 -0.98 -18.52 4.95
C ALA A 19 -2.41 -18.72 5.47
N ALA A 20 -2.58 -18.89 6.79
CA ALA A 20 -3.91 -19.02 7.39
C ALA A 20 -4.78 -17.76 7.22
N GLN A 21 -4.18 -16.57 7.21
CA GLN A 21 -4.88 -15.31 6.93
C GLN A 21 -5.28 -15.21 5.45
N ILE A 22 -4.39 -15.59 4.53
CA ILE A 22 -4.67 -15.62 3.09
C ILE A 22 -5.81 -16.61 2.77
N GLU A 23 -5.83 -17.79 3.41
CA GLU A 23 -6.90 -18.78 3.26
C GLU A 23 -8.26 -18.30 3.81
N ALA A 24 -8.25 -17.31 4.71
CA ALA A 24 -9.47 -16.73 5.26
C ALA A 24 -10.09 -15.63 4.37
N LEU A 25 -9.35 -15.11 3.39
CA LEU A 25 -9.86 -14.14 2.44
C LEU A 25 -10.93 -14.77 1.54
N THR A 26 -11.93 -13.97 1.18
CA THR A 26 -12.97 -14.42 0.23
C THR A 26 -12.37 -14.55 -1.16
N VAL A 27 -12.52 -15.71 -1.79
CA VAL A 27 -12.09 -15.93 -3.18
C VAL A 27 -13.21 -15.57 -4.14
N ALA A 28 -12.96 -14.62 -5.05
CA ALA A 28 -13.88 -14.21 -6.09
C ALA A 28 -13.15 -13.59 -7.29
N GLU A 29 -13.68 -13.79 -8.50
CA GLU A 29 -13.19 -13.14 -9.71
C GLU A 29 -13.30 -11.61 -9.62
N GLU A 30 -12.32 -10.91 -10.15
CA GLU A 30 -12.35 -9.44 -10.24
C GLU A 30 -13.48 -8.91 -11.13
N ALA A 31 -14.11 -7.83 -10.68
CA ALA A 31 -15.16 -7.11 -11.39
C ALA A 31 -14.74 -5.70 -11.83
N ASP A 32 -13.82 -5.62 -12.79
CA ASP A 32 -13.19 -4.37 -13.24
C ASP A 32 -14.10 -3.39 -14.02
N ALA A 33 -15.29 -3.84 -14.43
CA ALA A 33 -16.15 -3.05 -15.30
C ALA A 33 -16.59 -1.74 -14.62
N GLY A 34 -16.40 -0.62 -15.33
CA GLY A 34 -16.84 0.69 -14.85
C GLY A 34 -15.82 1.39 -13.94
N TYR A 35 -14.64 0.82 -13.72
CA TYR A 35 -13.56 1.49 -13.01
C TYR A 35 -13.22 2.85 -13.63
N ASP A 36 -13.12 3.86 -12.77
CA ASP A 36 -12.55 5.16 -13.08
C ASP A 36 -11.84 5.66 -11.81
N ARG A 37 -10.55 5.99 -11.92
CA ARG A 37 -9.73 6.44 -10.79
C ARG A 37 -10.31 7.68 -10.10
N SER A 38 -11.02 8.54 -10.83
CA SER A 38 -11.66 9.74 -10.27
C SER A 38 -12.78 9.43 -9.28
N LEU A 39 -13.26 8.19 -9.25
CA LEU A 39 -14.25 7.72 -8.27
C LEU A 39 -13.66 7.45 -6.88
N PHE A 40 -12.34 7.48 -6.75
CA PHE A 40 -11.61 7.47 -5.49
C PHE A 40 -11.05 8.89 -5.27
N PRO A 41 -11.79 9.82 -4.64
CA PRO A 41 -11.19 11.08 -4.22
C PRO A 41 -10.00 10.79 -3.31
N HIS A 42 -8.81 11.24 -3.68
CA HIS A 42 -7.56 10.97 -2.96
C HIS A 42 -6.69 12.22 -2.89
N TRP A 43 -5.71 12.16 -2.00
CA TRP A 43 -4.86 13.29 -1.59
C TRP A 43 -5.72 14.41 -1.02
N ARG A 44 -6.48 14.03 0.02
CA ARG A 44 -7.28 14.94 0.83
C ARG A 44 -6.59 15.15 2.17
N ASP A 45 -6.73 16.37 2.69
CA ASP A 45 -6.48 16.72 4.07
C ASP A 45 -7.77 16.45 4.86
N ASP A 46 -8.07 15.16 5.09
CA ASP A 46 -9.31 14.73 5.74
C ASP A 46 -9.27 14.91 7.28
N ASP A 47 -8.08 15.12 7.86
CA ASP A 47 -7.88 15.38 9.29
C ASP A 47 -7.67 16.88 9.63
N ASP A 48 -7.72 17.76 8.62
CA ASP A 48 -7.54 19.22 8.70
C ASP A 48 -6.20 19.63 9.35
N ASN A 49 -5.13 18.85 9.12
CA ASN A 49 -3.81 19.09 9.72
C ASN A 49 -2.91 20.00 8.85
N GLY A 50 -3.29 20.26 7.60
CA GLY A 50 -2.55 21.08 6.64
C GLY A 50 -1.74 20.28 5.60
N CYS A 51 -1.69 18.95 5.72
CA CYS A 51 -1.12 18.01 4.78
C CYS A 51 -2.24 17.23 4.10
N ASP A 52 -2.08 16.92 2.82
CA ASP A 52 -2.90 15.86 2.25
C ASP A 52 -2.31 14.50 2.61
N ALA A 53 -3.10 13.43 2.43
CA ALA A 53 -2.65 12.07 2.73
C ALA A 53 -1.36 11.66 2.01
N ARG A 54 -0.98 12.30 0.89
CA ARG A 54 0.30 12.03 0.23
C ARG A 54 1.45 12.59 1.06
N ASP A 55 1.34 13.86 1.44
CA ASP A 55 2.35 14.55 2.21
C ASP A 55 2.46 13.99 3.64
N ASP A 56 1.36 13.55 4.25
CA ASP A 56 1.38 12.84 5.53
C ASP A 56 2.22 11.55 5.47
N VAL A 57 2.08 10.76 4.40
CA VAL A 57 2.89 9.54 4.23
C VAL A 57 4.37 9.89 4.08
N LEU A 58 4.70 10.95 3.34
CA LEU A 58 6.08 11.39 3.20
C LEU A 58 6.69 11.82 4.53
N VAL A 59 5.96 12.59 5.33
CA VAL A 59 6.41 13.00 6.67
C VAL A 59 6.56 11.78 7.58
N ALA A 60 5.60 10.85 7.55
CA ALA A 60 5.61 9.67 8.41
C ALA A 60 6.73 8.66 8.06
N GLN A 61 7.11 8.55 6.79
CA GLN A 61 8.11 7.60 6.30
C GLN A 61 9.51 8.21 6.12
N ASP A 62 9.71 9.49 6.50
CA ASP A 62 11.04 10.12 6.52
C ASP A 62 11.93 9.48 7.60
N LEU A 63 13.01 8.84 7.15
CA LEU A 63 14.03 8.23 7.99
C LEU A 63 14.99 9.27 8.60
N SER A 64 15.07 10.47 8.01
CA SER A 64 15.92 11.53 8.54
C SER A 64 15.38 12.13 9.84
N GLY A 65 14.06 12.01 10.07
CA GLY A 65 13.33 12.50 11.24
C GLY A 65 13.25 14.02 11.32
N ASN A 66 13.40 14.71 10.19
CA ASN A 66 13.48 16.19 10.14
C ASN A 66 12.19 16.83 9.64
N LEU A 67 11.31 16.08 8.99
CA LEU A 67 10.06 16.59 8.44
C LEU A 67 8.92 16.56 9.45
N THR A 68 8.01 17.52 9.30
CA THR A 68 6.79 17.68 10.10
C THR A 68 5.63 18.13 9.21
N ALA A 69 4.40 18.14 9.76
CA ALA A 69 3.25 18.67 9.03
C ALA A 69 3.40 20.14 8.59
N GLY A 70 4.32 20.90 9.19
CA GLY A 70 4.62 22.27 8.77
C GLY A 70 5.36 22.38 7.43
N ASP A 71 5.86 21.26 6.91
CA ASP A 71 6.65 21.18 5.67
C ASP A 71 5.80 20.77 4.44
N CYS A 72 4.51 20.50 4.64
CA CYS A 72 3.56 20.08 3.59
C CYS A 72 3.25 21.18 2.57
N GLY A 73 2.89 20.77 1.34
CA GLY A 73 2.56 21.67 0.24
C GLY A 73 3.75 22.18 -0.58
N GLU A 74 4.99 21.77 -0.25
CA GLU A 74 6.21 22.06 -0.99
C GLU A 74 6.99 20.77 -1.34
N THR A 75 8.03 20.89 -2.17
CA THR A 75 9.01 19.81 -2.32
C THR A 75 9.77 19.65 -1.01
N MET A 76 9.75 18.44 -0.46
CA MET A 76 10.40 18.11 0.80
C MET A 76 11.75 17.45 0.53
N SER A 77 12.75 17.82 1.31
CA SER A 77 14.05 17.14 1.33
C SER A 77 14.18 16.37 2.64
N GLY A 78 14.31 15.04 2.54
CA GLY A 78 14.35 14.10 3.65
C GLY A 78 15.21 12.88 3.30
N GLU A 79 14.93 11.73 3.90
CA GLU A 79 15.53 10.45 3.51
C GLU A 79 14.44 9.38 3.52
N TRP A 80 14.18 8.76 2.36
CA TRP A 80 13.22 7.68 2.23
C TRP A 80 13.88 6.46 1.62
N MET A 81 13.51 5.28 2.12
CA MET A 81 13.87 4.00 1.51
C MET A 81 12.65 3.45 0.78
N SER A 82 12.72 3.34 -0.54
CA SER A 82 11.68 2.72 -1.34
C SER A 82 11.66 1.22 -1.09
N MET A 83 10.56 0.73 -0.52
CA MET A 83 10.39 -0.68 -0.17
C MET A 83 10.47 -1.60 -1.41
N TYR A 84 10.10 -1.12 -2.59
CA TYR A 84 9.93 -1.99 -3.77
C TYR A 84 11.23 -2.36 -4.48
N ASP A 85 12.24 -1.49 -4.39
CA ASP A 85 13.52 -1.63 -5.09
C ASP A 85 14.74 -1.38 -4.19
N GLY A 86 14.53 -1.04 -2.91
CA GLY A 86 15.60 -0.80 -1.95
C GLY A 86 16.42 0.46 -2.23
N GLU A 87 15.93 1.35 -3.10
CA GLU A 87 16.61 2.61 -3.38
C GLU A 87 16.33 3.65 -2.28
N THR A 88 17.40 4.30 -1.81
CA THR A 88 17.29 5.48 -0.93
C THR A 88 17.24 6.74 -1.76
N VAL A 89 16.23 7.58 -1.51
CA VAL A 89 16.03 8.87 -2.19
C VAL A 89 15.88 9.99 -1.17
N THR A 90 16.22 11.21 -1.55
CA THR A 90 16.25 12.37 -0.64
C THR A 90 15.33 13.51 -1.04
N GLU A 91 14.72 13.44 -2.22
CA GLU A 91 13.81 14.46 -2.73
C GLU A 91 12.42 13.84 -2.92
N SER A 92 11.39 14.44 -2.33
CA SER A 92 10.03 13.89 -2.38
C SER A 92 9.40 13.87 -3.78
N GLY A 93 10.00 14.57 -4.75
CA GLY A 93 9.59 14.56 -6.15
C GLY A 93 10.00 13.29 -6.91
N ASP A 94 10.93 12.49 -6.37
CA ASP A 94 11.34 11.20 -6.94
C ASP A 94 10.48 10.03 -6.42
N LEU A 95 9.58 10.31 -5.47
CA LEU A 95 8.67 9.37 -4.84
C LEU A 95 7.24 9.53 -5.34
N ASP A 96 6.58 8.39 -5.53
CA ASP A 96 5.13 8.29 -5.56
C ASP A 96 4.65 7.67 -4.25
N ILE A 97 3.44 8.05 -3.79
CA ILE A 97 2.73 7.31 -2.75
C ILE A 97 1.85 6.29 -3.44
N ASP A 98 2.07 5.03 -3.11
CA ASP A 98 1.31 3.90 -3.65
C ASP A 98 0.39 3.29 -2.59
N HIS A 99 -0.70 2.70 -3.06
CA HIS A 99 -1.55 1.81 -2.27
C HIS A 99 -1.00 0.39 -2.43
N PHE A 100 -0.72 -0.31 -1.34
CA PHE A 100 -0.26 -1.70 -1.43
C PHE A 100 -1.18 -2.52 -2.34
N VAL A 101 -2.49 -2.46 -2.08
CA VAL A 101 -3.53 -2.90 -3.01
C VAL A 101 -3.98 -1.70 -3.88
N PRO A 102 -3.64 -1.65 -5.19
CA PRO A 102 -3.98 -0.52 -6.05
C PRO A 102 -5.46 -0.16 -6.06
N LEU A 103 -5.80 1.10 -6.37
CA LEU A 103 -7.20 1.54 -6.45
C LEU A 103 -8.05 0.73 -7.44
N LYS A 104 -7.46 0.29 -8.56
CA LYS A 104 -8.17 -0.53 -9.55
C LYS A 104 -8.34 -1.97 -9.07
N GLU A 105 -7.30 -2.54 -8.48
CA GLU A 105 -7.37 -3.83 -7.81
C GLU A 105 -8.51 -3.85 -6.78
N ALA A 106 -8.50 -2.88 -5.86
CA ALA A 106 -9.56 -2.74 -4.85
C ALA A 106 -10.96 -2.64 -5.48
N TRP A 107 -11.10 -1.93 -6.61
CA TRP A 107 -12.35 -1.86 -7.36
C TRP A 107 -12.84 -3.23 -7.79
N GLY A 108 -11.97 -4.00 -8.47
CA GLY A 108 -12.26 -5.35 -8.93
C GLY A 108 -12.58 -6.31 -7.78
N SER A 109 -11.97 -6.10 -6.62
CA SER A 109 -12.13 -6.94 -5.42
C SER A 109 -13.31 -6.59 -4.51
N GLY A 110 -14.16 -5.62 -4.88
CA GLY A 110 -15.38 -5.30 -4.13
C GLY A 110 -15.63 -3.80 -3.88
N ALA A 111 -14.60 -2.95 -4.03
CA ALA A 111 -14.77 -1.51 -3.88
C ALA A 111 -15.62 -0.87 -4.99
N GLY A 112 -15.93 -1.63 -6.05
CA GLY A 112 -16.93 -1.27 -7.06
C GLY A 112 -18.33 -0.99 -6.50
N ASP A 113 -18.70 -1.68 -5.42
CA ASP A 113 -20.01 -1.58 -4.78
C ASP A 113 -20.05 -0.55 -3.63
N TRP A 114 -18.89 0.01 -3.28
CA TRP A 114 -18.78 0.98 -2.21
C TRP A 114 -19.38 2.34 -2.55
N THR A 115 -19.72 3.09 -1.52
CA THR A 115 -20.07 4.50 -1.69
C THR A 115 -18.82 5.30 -2.12
N THR A 116 -19.01 6.53 -2.60
CA THR A 116 -17.88 7.44 -2.84
C THR A 116 -17.14 7.78 -1.55
N GLU A 117 -17.85 7.86 -0.43
CA GLU A 117 -17.28 8.17 0.88
C GLU A 117 -16.36 7.05 1.36
N ASP A 118 -16.77 5.79 1.21
CA ASP A 118 -15.93 4.63 1.57
C ASP A 118 -14.69 4.53 0.66
N ARG A 119 -14.84 4.79 -0.65
CA ARG A 119 -13.70 4.84 -1.58
C ARG A 119 -12.74 5.99 -1.27
N GLN A 120 -13.24 7.14 -0.82
CA GLN A 120 -12.39 8.23 -0.36
C GLN A 120 -11.64 7.85 0.92
N ALA A 121 -12.32 7.20 1.87
CA ALA A 121 -11.70 6.71 3.09
C ALA A 121 -10.59 5.70 2.79
N TYR A 122 -10.84 4.74 1.90
CA TYR A 122 -9.82 3.83 1.40
C TYR A 122 -8.66 4.60 0.78
N ALA A 123 -8.92 5.54 -0.12
CA ALA A 123 -7.85 6.16 -0.86
C ALA A 123 -6.94 7.08 -0.02
N ASN A 124 -7.40 7.54 1.15
CA ASN A 124 -6.66 8.43 2.06
C ASN A 124 -6.33 7.79 3.42
N SER A 125 -6.55 6.49 3.63
CA SER A 125 -6.36 5.90 4.97
C SER A 125 -4.89 5.94 5.41
N LEU A 126 -4.68 6.54 6.58
CA LEU A 126 -3.40 6.63 7.29
C LEU A 126 -3.42 5.90 8.63
N GLU A 127 -4.54 5.24 8.97
CA GLU A 127 -4.73 4.60 10.27
C GLU A 127 -3.73 3.46 10.50
N GLN A 128 -3.35 2.78 9.42
CA GLN A 128 -2.44 1.64 9.43
C GLN A 128 -1.26 1.87 8.47
N PRO A 129 -0.01 1.60 8.90
CA PRO A 129 1.18 1.86 8.08
C PRO A 129 1.34 0.91 6.88
N TRP A 130 0.54 -0.16 6.82
CA TRP A 130 0.49 -1.11 5.69
C TRP A 130 -0.53 -0.74 4.61
N HIS A 131 -1.13 0.44 4.68
CA HIS A 131 -2.07 0.89 3.66
C HIS A 131 -1.42 1.66 2.51
N LEU A 132 -0.57 2.64 2.85
CA LEU A 132 0.14 3.51 1.91
C LEU A 132 1.66 3.41 2.09
N VAL A 133 2.40 3.50 0.99
CA VAL A 133 3.87 3.43 0.99
C VAL A 133 4.50 4.45 0.05
N ALA A 134 5.55 5.12 0.51
CA ALA A 134 6.41 5.95 -0.34
C ALA A 134 7.41 5.04 -1.06
N VAL A 135 7.38 5.05 -2.39
CA VAL A 135 8.25 4.24 -3.24
C VAL A 135 8.78 5.07 -4.40
N THR A 136 9.88 4.64 -5.02
CA THR A 136 10.37 5.31 -6.22
C THR A 136 9.29 5.35 -7.30
N ALA A 137 9.20 6.48 -8.02
CA ALA A 137 8.23 6.61 -9.10
C ALA A 137 8.38 5.53 -10.18
N SER A 138 9.60 5.02 -10.40
CA SER A 138 9.87 3.91 -11.34
C SER A 138 9.27 2.59 -10.88
N SER A 139 9.43 2.22 -9.60
CA SER A 139 8.92 0.95 -9.09
C SER A 139 7.38 0.95 -9.04
N ASN A 140 6.75 2.04 -8.60
CA ASN A 140 5.29 2.19 -8.63
C ASN A 140 4.72 2.04 -10.05
N ARG A 141 5.34 2.70 -11.04
CA ARG A 141 4.90 2.58 -12.44
C ARG A 141 5.12 1.19 -13.02
N SER A 142 6.11 0.45 -12.55
CA SER A 142 6.31 -0.95 -12.92
C SER A 142 5.18 -1.83 -12.38
N LYS A 143 4.77 -1.61 -11.13
CA LYS A 143 3.62 -2.27 -10.50
C LYS A 143 2.33 -1.95 -11.24
N SER A 144 2.01 -0.66 -11.40
CA SER A 144 0.73 -0.18 -11.95
C SER A 144 -0.44 -0.65 -11.08
N ASP A 145 -1.34 -1.44 -11.66
CA ASP A 145 -2.57 -1.98 -11.10
C ASP A 145 -2.49 -3.50 -10.92
N LYS A 146 -1.28 -4.07 -10.98
CA LYS A 146 -1.06 -5.52 -10.90
C LYS A 146 -1.11 -6.00 -9.46
N ASP A 147 -1.60 -7.23 -9.32
CA ASP A 147 -1.62 -8.01 -8.10
C ASP A 147 -0.30 -8.80 -7.90
N PRO A 148 -0.13 -9.52 -6.78
CA PRO A 148 1.01 -10.39 -6.52
C PRO A 148 1.21 -11.54 -7.51
N ALA A 149 0.20 -11.93 -8.29
CA ALA A 149 0.36 -12.94 -9.34
C ALA A 149 1.12 -12.39 -10.54
N ASP A 150 0.92 -11.11 -10.87
CA ASP A 150 1.52 -10.46 -12.03
C ASP A 150 2.72 -9.56 -11.70
N TRP A 151 2.88 -9.13 -10.45
CA TRP A 151 3.99 -8.27 -10.03
C TRP A 151 4.37 -8.43 -8.56
N MET A 152 5.68 -8.44 -8.31
CA MET A 152 6.26 -8.39 -6.97
C MET A 152 7.40 -7.36 -6.94
N PRO A 153 7.73 -6.80 -5.75
CA PRO A 153 8.91 -5.98 -5.55
C PRO A 153 10.17 -6.61 -6.15
N THR A 154 11.04 -5.79 -6.76
CA THR A 154 12.34 -6.27 -7.23
C THR A 154 13.33 -6.53 -6.11
N ASP A 155 13.13 -5.90 -4.96
CA ASP A 155 13.83 -6.26 -3.72
C ASP A 155 13.15 -7.50 -3.10
N GLU A 156 13.76 -8.66 -3.28
CA GLU A 156 13.25 -9.93 -2.75
C GLU A 156 13.24 -9.97 -1.20
N THR A 157 14.06 -9.13 -0.55
CA THR A 157 14.17 -9.14 0.91
C THR A 157 12.90 -8.65 1.60
N VAL A 158 12.02 -7.95 0.87
CA VAL A 158 10.76 -7.42 1.39
C VAL A 158 9.53 -8.25 1.00
N TRP A 159 9.69 -9.37 0.27
CA TRP A 159 8.55 -10.12 -0.27
C TRP A 159 7.54 -10.53 0.80
N CYS A 160 7.99 -11.12 1.91
CA CYS A 160 7.13 -11.50 3.03
C CYS A 160 6.36 -10.32 3.62
N ALA A 161 7.04 -9.19 3.78
CA ALA A 161 6.44 -7.97 4.30
C ALA A 161 5.42 -7.37 3.32
N TYR A 162 5.70 -7.43 2.01
CA TYR A 162 4.80 -6.95 0.96
C TYR A 162 3.50 -7.77 0.90
N ILE A 163 3.58 -9.10 0.83
CA ILE A 163 2.37 -9.96 0.78
C ILE A 163 1.58 -9.92 2.10
N TRP A 164 2.27 -9.72 3.22
CA TRP A 164 1.62 -9.52 4.51
C TRP A 164 0.81 -8.22 4.50
N ALA A 165 1.43 -7.09 4.10
CA ALA A 165 0.75 -5.81 4.00
C ALA A 165 -0.45 -5.88 3.05
N TRP A 166 -0.27 -6.51 1.89
CA TRP A 166 -1.35 -6.77 0.93
C TRP A 166 -2.52 -7.53 1.58
N THR A 167 -2.23 -8.62 2.29
CA THR A 167 -3.23 -9.43 3.00
C THR A 167 -3.93 -8.64 4.12
N GLN A 168 -3.19 -7.80 4.86
CA GLN A 168 -3.79 -6.94 5.88
C GLN A 168 -4.75 -5.92 5.26
N VAL A 169 -4.39 -5.30 4.14
CA VAL A 169 -5.28 -4.36 3.43
C VAL A 169 -6.54 -5.06 2.93
N LYS A 170 -6.40 -6.22 2.27
CA LYS A 170 -7.56 -7.00 1.80
C LYS A 170 -8.49 -7.39 2.97
N THR A 171 -7.90 -7.77 4.11
CA THR A 171 -8.66 -8.13 5.32
C THR A 171 -9.39 -6.94 5.94
N GLU A 172 -8.70 -5.82 6.16
CA GLU A 172 -9.27 -4.63 6.80
C GLU A 172 -10.46 -4.08 6.03
N TRP A 173 -10.35 -4.09 4.69
CA TRP A 173 -11.33 -3.52 3.79
C TRP A 173 -12.34 -4.53 3.23
N ASP A 174 -12.32 -5.79 3.69
CA ASP A 174 -13.19 -6.87 3.21
C ASP A 174 -13.17 -7.02 1.67
N LEU A 175 -11.97 -6.93 1.09
CA LEU A 175 -11.73 -7.12 -0.34
C LEU A 175 -11.46 -8.59 -0.63
N SER A 176 -12.01 -9.09 -1.74
CA SER A 176 -11.74 -10.45 -2.21
C SER A 176 -10.35 -10.58 -2.84
N VAL A 177 -9.92 -11.83 -2.99
CA VAL A 177 -8.79 -12.20 -3.84
C VAL A 177 -9.26 -13.11 -4.96
N ASP A 178 -8.63 -13.04 -6.14
CA ASP A 178 -8.90 -14.02 -7.18
C ASP A 178 -8.09 -15.33 -6.97
N GLU A 179 -8.36 -16.36 -7.80
CA GLU A 179 -7.68 -17.66 -7.65
C GLU A 179 -6.16 -17.58 -7.93
N ALA A 180 -5.73 -16.75 -8.87
CA ALA A 180 -4.32 -16.60 -9.23
C ALA A 180 -3.58 -15.78 -8.17
N GLU A 181 -4.18 -14.69 -7.72
CA GLU A 181 -3.72 -13.84 -6.64
C GLU A 181 -3.52 -14.66 -5.35
N GLN A 182 -4.53 -15.41 -4.93
CA GLN A 182 -4.44 -16.24 -3.72
C GLN A 182 -3.34 -17.30 -3.83
N ALA A 183 -3.21 -17.94 -4.99
CA ALA A 183 -2.18 -18.94 -5.22
C ALA A 183 -0.77 -18.33 -5.12
N ALA A 184 -0.56 -17.14 -5.70
CA ALA A 184 0.71 -16.42 -5.61
C ALA A 184 1.02 -16.01 -4.16
N LEU A 185 0.04 -15.45 -3.44
CA LEU A 185 0.17 -15.09 -2.03
C LEU A 185 0.59 -16.29 -1.17
N LEU A 186 -0.04 -17.45 -1.36
CA LEU A 186 0.30 -18.68 -0.63
C LEU A 186 1.68 -19.23 -1.01
N GLU A 187 2.09 -19.12 -2.27
CA GLU A 187 3.43 -19.52 -2.72
C GLU A 187 4.51 -18.71 -2.01
N TYR A 188 4.37 -17.38 -1.99
CA TYR A 188 5.33 -16.52 -1.31
C TYR A 188 5.27 -16.68 0.22
N ALA A 189 4.08 -16.86 0.81
CA ALA A 189 3.94 -17.09 2.24
C ALA A 189 4.65 -18.35 2.71
N ALA A 190 4.73 -19.41 1.88
CA ALA A 190 5.45 -20.63 2.20
C ALA A 190 6.99 -20.48 2.16
N ALA A 191 7.50 -19.39 1.58
CA ALA A 191 8.92 -19.04 1.55
C ALA A 191 9.32 -18.08 2.68
N CYS A 192 8.34 -17.60 3.44
CA CYS A 192 8.49 -17.06 4.79
C CYS A 192 8.54 -18.25 5.78
#